data_AF-S9V0Y9-F1
#
_entry.id   AF-S9V0Y9-F1
#
_cell.length_a   1.000
_cell.length_b   1.000
_cell.length_c   1.000
_cell.angle_alpha   90.00
_cell.angle_beta   90.00
_cell.angle_gamma   90.00
#
_symmetry.space_group_name_H-M   'P 1'
#
loop_
_entity.id
_entity.type
_entity.pdbx_description
1 polymer ?
#
loop_
_entity_poly.entity_id
_entity_poly.type
_entity_poly.pdbx_seq_one_letter_code
_entity_poly.pdbx_strand_id
1 'polypeptide(L)'
;MLYSSSRNEFTLSFYCKDYFSFFFCCMCVCVCVLFTFAHFFAYIVCYSLSSLSPLCIFTLEQSHSLFFFFAVAVSNSIPLPIMSNEELLDEVNLIVDTFPDECRHVEEEPYAFLLRLPYHFELQVTLPPHSYPAESYPQLFVTQAPNSQLNSAFSTAMHKRMREALPLGIPMCLMLVALAQQVVEEIQEQKAFDVAELQEQQEAEWETLEHELHELQRKEVSVWSSAPITDRKSKFVAHLAPVECLADVREVMRHLRSIKSIAIAAHPTIWAYRFTDADGVLHQDCEDDGESGASVKMAFLLEQMQVDGYVVVVTRWFGGILLGPDRFKHISNVTRNILLTIPDIEAELKKGKGGGKR
;
A
#
# COMPACT_ATOMS: atom_id res chain seq x y z
N MET A 1 16.05 21.14 -39.43
CA MET A 1 15.56 19.75 -39.45
C MET A 1 14.36 19.68 -38.54
N LEU A 2 13.19 19.62 -39.16
CA LEU A 2 11.89 19.41 -38.52
C LEU A 2 11.72 17.91 -38.32
N TYR A 3 11.26 17.48 -37.14
CA TYR A 3 10.41 16.29 -37.06
C TYR A 3 9.23 16.59 -36.15
N SER A 4 8.07 16.41 -36.75
CA SER A 4 6.72 16.68 -36.29
C SER A 4 6.02 15.39 -35.87
N SER A 5 4.84 15.57 -35.27
CA SER A 5 3.78 14.58 -35.00
C SER A 5 4.00 13.64 -33.81
N SER A 6 2.99 13.34 -32.99
CA SER A 6 1.59 13.76 -32.94
C SER A 6 0.96 13.20 -31.66
N ARG A 7 0.12 14.01 -31.03
CA ARG A 7 -1.10 13.71 -30.24
C ARG A 7 -1.30 12.26 -29.76
N ASN A 8 -1.50 12.11 -28.45
CA ASN A 8 -2.80 11.69 -27.94
C ASN A 8 -3.02 12.24 -26.52
N GLU A 9 -3.97 13.17 -26.44
CA GLU A 9 -4.62 13.63 -25.22
C GLU A 9 -5.46 12.46 -24.67
N PHE A 10 -5.16 11.98 -23.47
CA PHE A 10 -6.11 11.20 -22.70
C PHE A 10 -6.80 12.14 -21.72
N THR A 11 -7.94 12.66 -22.15
CA THR A 11 -8.98 13.20 -21.28
C THR A 11 -9.55 12.06 -20.44
N LEU A 12 -9.11 11.92 -19.19
CA LEU A 12 -9.80 11.08 -18.21
C LEU A 12 -11.06 11.84 -17.78
N SER A 13 -12.20 11.47 -18.37
CA SER A 13 -13.51 11.88 -17.90
C SER A 13 -13.75 11.22 -16.54
N PHE A 14 -13.75 12.04 -15.49
CA PHE A 14 -14.30 11.71 -14.18
C PHE A 14 -15.79 11.38 -14.35
N TYR A 15 -16.12 10.09 -14.36
CA TYR A 15 -17.47 9.64 -14.07
C TYR A 15 -17.55 9.30 -12.59
N CYS A 16 -18.00 10.29 -11.83
CA CYS A 16 -18.42 10.15 -10.44
C CYS A 16 -19.71 9.30 -10.42
N LYS A 17 -19.66 8.10 -9.85
CA LYS A 17 -20.82 7.44 -9.25
C LYS A 17 -20.35 6.67 -8.01
N ASP A 18 -20.54 7.33 -6.87
CA ASP A 18 -20.71 6.72 -5.55
C ASP A 18 -21.56 5.46 -5.66
N TYR A 19 -21.06 4.30 -5.23
CA TYR A 19 -21.87 3.17 -4.72
C TYR A 19 -20.92 2.05 -4.30
N PHE A 20 -20.18 2.21 -3.19
CA PHE A 20 -19.67 1.04 -2.44
C PHE A 20 -19.26 1.45 -1.02
N SER A 21 -20.27 1.79 -0.22
CA SER A 21 -20.16 1.73 1.23
C SER A 21 -21.53 1.40 1.81
N PHE A 22 -22.07 0.22 1.46
CA PHE A 22 -23.30 -0.32 2.06
C PHE A 22 -23.50 -1.81 1.73
N PHE A 23 -22.46 -2.66 1.83
CA PHE A 23 -22.63 -4.11 1.60
C PHE A 23 -21.95 -5.01 2.64
N PHE A 24 -21.84 -4.52 3.89
CA PHE A 24 -21.42 -5.36 5.02
C PHE A 24 -22.48 -5.48 6.14
N CYS A 25 -23.75 -5.13 5.89
CA CYS A 25 -24.82 -5.17 6.89
C CYS A 25 -26.10 -5.92 6.45
N CYS A 26 -26.02 -6.85 5.49
CA CYS A 26 -27.22 -7.56 4.99
C CYS A 26 -27.11 -9.10 4.95
N MET A 27 -26.21 -9.70 5.72
CA MET A 27 -26.20 -11.17 5.94
C MET A 27 -26.69 -11.61 7.33
N CYS A 28 -27.28 -10.71 8.13
CA CYS A 28 -27.94 -11.05 9.40
C CYS A 28 -29.47 -10.87 9.42
N VAL A 29 -30.10 -10.49 8.30
CA VAL A 29 -31.56 -10.22 8.26
C VAL A 29 -32.36 -11.27 7.46
N CYS A 30 -31.73 -12.10 6.64
CA CYS A 30 -32.45 -13.12 5.86
C CYS A 30 -32.88 -14.36 6.65
N VAL A 31 -32.36 -14.59 7.86
CA VAL A 31 -32.80 -15.71 8.72
C VAL A 31 -34.09 -15.39 9.49
N CYS A 32 -34.50 -14.11 9.55
CA CYS A 32 -35.72 -13.70 10.27
C CYS A 32 -36.99 -13.56 9.40
N VAL A 33 -36.89 -13.60 8.06
CA VAL A 33 -38.06 -13.46 7.17
C VAL A 33 -38.70 -14.81 6.80
N LEU A 34 -37.97 -15.92 6.98
CA LEU A 34 -38.52 -17.27 6.76
C LEU A 34 -39.33 -17.79 7.96
N PHE A 35 -39.13 -17.24 9.16
CA PHE A 35 -39.92 -17.63 10.35
C PHE A 35 -41.26 -16.88 10.48
N THR A 36 -41.46 -15.78 9.76
CA THR A 36 -42.71 -14.99 9.81
C THR A 36 -43.75 -15.40 8.76
N PHE A 37 -43.36 -16.14 7.71
CA PHE A 37 -44.31 -16.69 6.73
C PHE A 37 -45.04 -17.96 7.20
N ALA A 38 -44.43 -18.76 8.08
CA ALA A 38 -45.05 -19.97 8.63
C ALA A 38 -46.22 -19.66 9.59
N HIS A 39 -46.21 -18.49 10.24
CA HIS A 39 -47.27 -18.08 11.17
C HIS A 39 -48.48 -17.42 10.48
N PHE A 40 -48.32 -16.94 9.24
CA PHE A 40 -49.41 -16.26 8.52
C PHE A 40 -50.34 -17.24 7.78
N PHE A 41 -49.83 -18.39 7.32
CA PHE A 41 -50.64 -19.44 6.69
C PHE A 41 -51.50 -20.22 7.70
N ALA A 42 -51.02 -20.40 8.94
CA ALA A 42 -51.80 -21.00 10.02
C ALA A 42 -53.02 -20.13 10.42
N TYR A 43 -52.93 -18.81 10.24
CA TYR A 43 -54.00 -17.87 10.61
C TYR A 43 -55.12 -17.78 9.57
N ILE A 44 -54.81 -17.99 8.27
CA ILE A 44 -55.79 -17.92 7.18
C ILE A 44 -56.64 -19.19 7.09
N VAL A 45 -56.09 -20.37 7.42
CA VAL A 45 -56.87 -21.62 7.44
C VAL A 45 -57.85 -21.69 8.62
N CYS A 46 -57.53 -21.03 9.75
CA CYS A 46 -58.44 -20.96 10.90
C CYS A 46 -59.65 -20.03 10.71
N TYR A 47 -59.63 -19.10 9.75
CA TYR A 47 -60.68 -18.08 9.63
C TYR A 47 -61.84 -18.42 8.67
N SER A 48 -61.82 -19.58 8.00
CA SER A 48 -62.90 -20.01 7.09
C SER A 48 -63.62 -21.31 7.47
N LEU A 49 -63.40 -21.84 8.69
CA LEU A 49 -64.03 -23.07 9.17
C LEU A 49 -64.81 -22.89 10.48
N SER A 50 -65.52 -21.77 10.61
CA SER A 50 -66.43 -21.50 11.74
C SER A 50 -67.85 -22.06 11.56
N SER A 51 -68.04 -23.14 10.78
CA SER A 51 -69.38 -23.74 10.59
C SER A 51 -69.43 -25.26 10.38
N LEU A 52 -68.44 -26.03 10.84
CA LEU A 52 -68.52 -27.50 10.76
C LEU A 52 -68.26 -28.17 12.11
N SER A 53 -69.07 -29.20 12.40
CA SER A 53 -69.16 -29.92 13.66
C SER A 53 -67.92 -30.79 13.94
N PRO A 54 -67.63 -31.10 15.22
CA PRO A 54 -66.37 -31.70 15.67
C PRO A 54 -66.10 -33.15 15.21
N LEU A 55 -66.96 -33.78 14.40
CA LEU A 55 -66.68 -35.10 13.80
C LEU A 55 -65.89 -35.03 12.47
N CYS A 56 -65.85 -33.87 11.78
CA CYS A 56 -65.11 -33.76 10.50
C CYS A 56 -63.60 -33.47 10.66
N ILE A 57 -63.18 -32.93 11.80
CA ILE A 57 -61.78 -32.51 12.03
C ILE A 57 -60.87 -33.73 12.23
N PHE A 58 -61.37 -34.80 12.86
CA PHE A 58 -60.58 -36.00 13.13
C PHE A 58 -60.30 -36.86 11.88
N THR A 59 -61.14 -36.74 10.83
CA THR A 59 -60.96 -37.46 9.55
C THR A 59 -60.08 -36.71 8.54
N LEU A 60 -59.81 -35.41 8.76
CA LEU A 60 -58.97 -34.58 7.88
C LEU A 60 -57.50 -34.52 8.35
N GLU A 61 -57.23 -34.65 9.65
CA GLU A 61 -55.84 -34.73 10.15
C GLU A 61 -55.13 -36.03 9.75
N GLN A 62 -55.86 -37.15 9.64
CA GLN A 62 -55.27 -38.41 9.16
C GLN A 62 -55.03 -38.40 7.65
N SER A 63 -55.83 -37.70 6.85
CA SER A 63 -55.66 -37.66 5.40
C SER A 63 -54.54 -36.71 4.96
N HIS A 64 -54.34 -35.57 5.64
CA HIS A 64 -53.23 -34.65 5.35
C HIS A 64 -51.86 -35.22 5.77
N SER A 65 -51.78 -35.91 6.91
CA SER A 65 -50.53 -36.56 7.33
C SER A 65 -50.15 -37.71 6.39
N LEU A 66 -51.13 -38.50 5.94
CA LEU A 66 -50.92 -39.53 4.93
C LEU A 66 -50.54 -38.95 3.56
N PHE A 67 -51.12 -37.83 3.11
CA PHE A 67 -50.75 -37.17 1.86
C PHE A 67 -49.36 -36.51 1.90
N PHE A 68 -48.95 -35.95 3.05
CA PHE A 68 -47.62 -35.36 3.22
C PHE A 68 -46.54 -36.43 3.34
N PHE A 69 -46.81 -37.53 4.06
CA PHE A 69 -45.94 -38.69 4.05
C PHE A 69 -45.90 -39.38 2.68
N PHE A 70 -47.00 -39.41 1.91
CA PHE A 70 -46.98 -39.89 0.53
C PHE A 70 -46.22 -38.95 -0.39
N ALA A 71 -46.35 -37.62 -0.26
CA ALA A 71 -45.62 -36.66 -1.10
C ALA A 71 -44.10 -36.66 -0.82
N VAL A 72 -43.70 -36.81 0.45
CA VAL A 72 -42.28 -36.93 0.85
C VAL A 72 -41.72 -38.33 0.52
N ALA A 73 -42.52 -39.40 0.63
CA ALA A 73 -42.09 -40.74 0.24
C ALA A 73 -42.05 -40.95 -1.28
N VAL A 74 -42.94 -40.29 -2.04
CA VAL A 74 -42.97 -40.33 -3.51
C VAL A 74 -41.88 -39.43 -4.10
N SER A 75 -41.51 -38.30 -3.45
CA SER A 75 -40.38 -37.47 -3.86
C SER A 75 -39.02 -38.16 -3.67
N ASN A 76 -38.89 -39.01 -2.63
CA ASN A 76 -37.67 -39.81 -2.41
C ASN A 76 -37.58 -41.09 -3.27
N SER A 77 -38.54 -41.32 -4.17
CA SER A 77 -38.59 -42.52 -5.01
C SER A 77 -38.44 -42.24 -6.51
N ILE A 78 -38.27 -40.98 -6.90
CA ILE A 78 -37.95 -40.61 -8.29
C ILE A 78 -36.43 -40.41 -8.34
N PRO A 79 -35.67 -41.28 -9.03
CA PRO A 79 -34.25 -41.04 -9.23
C PRO A 79 -34.08 -39.69 -9.92
N LEU A 80 -33.15 -38.87 -9.40
CA LEU A 80 -32.77 -37.63 -10.08
C LEU A 80 -32.40 -37.96 -11.53
N PRO A 81 -32.75 -37.10 -12.50
CA PRO A 81 -32.54 -37.41 -13.91
C PRO A 81 -31.04 -37.56 -14.18
N ILE A 82 -30.65 -38.77 -14.57
CA ILE A 82 -29.32 -39.06 -15.10
C ILE A 82 -29.30 -38.57 -16.55
N MET A 83 -28.28 -37.79 -16.92
CA MET A 83 -28.13 -37.35 -18.29
C MET A 83 -27.70 -38.50 -19.20
N SER A 84 -28.32 -38.54 -20.38
CA SER A 84 -27.90 -39.42 -21.48
C SER A 84 -26.55 -38.98 -22.05
N ASN A 85 -25.89 -39.88 -22.79
CA ASN A 85 -24.61 -39.57 -23.42
C ASN A 85 -24.68 -38.39 -24.42
N GLU A 86 -25.83 -38.17 -25.06
CA GLU A 86 -26.06 -37.04 -25.95
C GLU A 86 -26.19 -35.74 -25.14
N GLU A 87 -26.96 -35.74 -24.05
CA GLU A 87 -27.12 -34.58 -23.18
C GLU A 87 -25.80 -34.17 -22.50
N LEU A 88 -24.97 -35.14 -22.09
CA LEU A 88 -23.64 -34.86 -21.54
C LEU A 88 -22.74 -34.16 -22.57
N LEU A 89 -22.78 -34.62 -23.81
CA LEU A 89 -22.02 -34.02 -24.91
C LEU A 89 -22.53 -32.61 -25.22
N ASP A 90 -23.84 -32.41 -25.23
CA ASP A 90 -24.46 -31.10 -25.43
C ASP A 90 -24.08 -30.10 -24.33
N GLU A 91 -24.00 -30.52 -23.06
CA GLU A 91 -23.53 -29.65 -21.98
C GLU A 91 -22.05 -29.28 -22.15
N VAL A 92 -21.19 -30.22 -22.51
CA VAL A 92 -19.77 -29.94 -22.76
C VAL A 92 -19.61 -28.98 -23.96
N ASN A 93 -20.30 -29.25 -25.06
CA ASN A 93 -20.29 -28.38 -26.25
C ASN A 93 -20.78 -26.98 -25.91
N LEU A 94 -21.88 -26.87 -25.15
CA LEU A 94 -22.41 -25.58 -24.70
C LEU A 94 -21.35 -24.77 -23.95
N ILE A 95 -20.59 -25.39 -23.05
CA ILE A 95 -19.57 -24.69 -22.27
C ILE A 95 -18.39 -24.25 -23.14
N VAL A 96 -17.90 -25.14 -24.01
CA VAL A 96 -16.81 -24.81 -24.93
C VAL A 96 -17.23 -23.68 -25.89
N ASP A 97 -18.45 -23.72 -26.40
CA ASP A 97 -19.00 -22.68 -27.28
C ASP A 97 -19.27 -21.35 -26.55
N THR A 98 -19.66 -21.42 -25.27
CA THR A 98 -19.92 -20.22 -24.44
C THR A 98 -18.62 -19.51 -24.07
N PHE A 99 -17.53 -20.26 -23.84
CA PHE A 99 -16.23 -19.73 -23.42
C PHE A 99 -15.08 -20.18 -24.35
N PRO A 100 -15.07 -19.77 -25.63
CA PRO A 100 -14.13 -20.31 -26.63
C PRO A 100 -12.65 -19.97 -26.36
N ASP A 101 -12.39 -18.89 -25.63
CA ASP A 101 -11.04 -18.46 -25.28
C ASP A 101 -10.47 -19.18 -24.05
N GLU A 102 -11.36 -19.66 -23.17
CA GLU A 102 -11.02 -20.24 -21.87
C GLU A 102 -11.21 -21.76 -21.86
N CYS A 103 -12.18 -22.29 -22.59
CA CYS A 103 -12.54 -23.70 -22.62
C CYS A 103 -12.12 -24.39 -23.92
N ARG A 104 -11.63 -25.63 -23.83
CA ARG A 104 -11.28 -26.47 -24.98
C ARG A 104 -11.69 -27.91 -24.73
N HIS A 105 -11.98 -28.66 -25.78
CA HIS A 105 -12.17 -30.10 -25.66
C HIS A 105 -10.88 -30.81 -25.27
N VAL A 106 -11.01 -31.89 -24.51
CA VAL A 106 -9.91 -32.81 -24.21
C VAL A 106 -9.89 -33.91 -25.27
N GLU A 107 -8.72 -34.15 -25.87
CA GLU A 107 -8.55 -35.26 -26.81
C GLU A 107 -8.77 -36.59 -26.07
N GLU A 108 -9.46 -37.55 -26.70
CA GLU A 108 -9.75 -38.89 -26.16
C GLU A 108 -10.78 -38.98 -25.01
N GLU A 109 -11.25 -37.86 -24.45
CA GLU A 109 -12.31 -37.82 -23.43
C GLU A 109 -13.51 -36.95 -23.87
N PRO A 110 -14.58 -37.55 -24.44
CA PRO A 110 -15.70 -36.79 -25.04
C PRO A 110 -16.56 -36.04 -24.02
N TYR A 111 -16.55 -36.47 -22.76
CA TYR A 111 -17.32 -35.86 -21.66
C TYR A 111 -16.43 -34.98 -20.77
N ALA A 112 -15.31 -34.49 -21.31
CA ALA A 112 -14.38 -33.64 -20.60
C ALA A 112 -14.05 -32.37 -21.40
N PHE A 113 -13.79 -31.30 -20.66
CA PHE A 113 -13.24 -30.06 -21.20
C PHE A 113 -12.14 -29.53 -20.29
N LEU A 114 -11.22 -28.78 -20.89
CA LEU A 114 -10.14 -28.09 -20.22
C LEU A 114 -10.52 -26.62 -20.06
N LEU A 115 -10.54 -26.13 -18.82
CA LEU A 115 -10.77 -24.74 -18.47
C LEU A 115 -9.44 -24.07 -18.12
N ARG A 116 -9.06 -23.08 -18.90
CA ARG A 116 -7.93 -22.18 -18.62
C ARG A 116 -8.43 -21.01 -17.79
N LEU A 117 -7.78 -20.82 -16.66
CA LEU A 117 -8.08 -19.77 -15.69
C LEU A 117 -6.95 -18.75 -15.65
N PRO A 118 -7.20 -17.55 -15.08
CA PRO A 118 -6.15 -16.59 -14.78
C PRO A 118 -5.01 -17.20 -13.97
N TYR A 119 -3.86 -16.53 -13.95
CA TYR A 119 -2.70 -17.00 -13.19
C TYR A 119 -2.20 -18.40 -13.60
N HIS A 120 -2.30 -18.77 -14.88
CA HIS A 120 -1.76 -20.04 -15.41
C HIS A 120 -2.30 -21.30 -14.74
N PHE A 121 -3.54 -21.27 -14.24
CA PHE A 121 -4.25 -22.47 -13.83
C PHE A 121 -4.94 -23.10 -15.04
N GLU A 122 -4.82 -24.42 -15.18
CA GLU A 122 -5.62 -25.20 -16.12
C GLU A 122 -6.30 -26.34 -15.36
N LEU A 123 -7.62 -26.44 -15.52
CA LEU A 123 -8.49 -27.39 -14.84
C LEU A 123 -9.21 -28.26 -15.86
N GLN A 124 -8.93 -29.54 -15.86
CA GLN A 124 -9.71 -30.53 -16.58
C GLN A 124 -10.95 -30.89 -15.76
N VAL A 125 -12.11 -30.75 -16.39
CA VAL A 125 -13.41 -31.11 -15.83
C VAL A 125 -13.94 -32.29 -16.62
N THR A 126 -14.20 -33.40 -15.94
CA THR A 126 -14.69 -34.64 -16.57
C THR A 126 -16.03 -35.01 -15.95
N LEU A 127 -17.06 -35.21 -16.79
CA LEU A 127 -18.41 -35.58 -16.36
C LEU A 127 -18.53 -37.11 -16.27
N PRO A 128 -18.78 -37.68 -15.08
CA PRO A 128 -18.96 -39.12 -14.92
C PRO A 128 -20.22 -39.61 -15.67
N PRO A 129 -20.08 -40.51 -16.66
CA PRO A 129 -21.24 -41.04 -17.36
C PRO A 129 -22.09 -41.88 -16.40
N HIS A 130 -23.41 -41.81 -16.58
CA HIS A 130 -24.41 -42.56 -15.80
C HIS A 130 -24.59 -42.15 -14.33
N SER A 131 -23.85 -41.16 -13.82
CA SER A 131 -24.04 -40.66 -12.45
C SER A 131 -24.15 -39.14 -12.35
N TYR A 132 -23.63 -38.39 -13.32
CA TYR A 132 -23.84 -36.94 -13.38
C TYR A 132 -25.18 -36.60 -14.07
N PRO A 133 -25.91 -35.56 -13.62
CA PRO A 133 -25.68 -34.72 -12.44
C PRO A 133 -26.39 -35.25 -11.17
N ALA A 134 -27.06 -36.39 -11.28
CA ALA A 134 -27.95 -36.95 -10.27
C ALA A 134 -27.25 -37.40 -8.98
N GLU A 135 -26.17 -38.17 -9.12
CA GLU A 135 -25.51 -38.88 -8.01
C GLU A 135 -24.08 -38.39 -7.76
N SER A 136 -23.42 -37.79 -8.76
CA SER A 136 -22.02 -37.36 -8.67
C SER A 136 -21.77 -35.98 -9.25
N TYR A 137 -20.84 -35.25 -8.62
CA TYR A 137 -20.24 -34.04 -9.17
C TYR A 137 -19.26 -34.35 -10.31
N PRO A 138 -18.93 -33.35 -11.16
CA PRO A 138 -17.80 -33.43 -12.08
C PRO A 138 -16.50 -33.76 -11.36
N GLN A 139 -15.65 -34.58 -12.00
CA GLN A 139 -14.30 -34.84 -11.52
C GLN A 139 -13.39 -33.69 -11.95
N LEU A 140 -12.61 -33.17 -11.00
CA LEU A 140 -11.76 -32.01 -11.19
C LEU A 140 -10.29 -32.43 -11.11
N PHE A 141 -9.53 -32.17 -12.17
CA PHE A 141 -8.10 -32.43 -12.21
C PHE A 141 -7.33 -31.19 -12.65
N VAL A 142 -6.44 -30.68 -11.80
CA VAL A 142 -5.60 -29.52 -12.12
C VAL A 142 -4.41 -29.99 -12.96
N THR A 143 -4.42 -29.68 -14.24
CA THR A 143 -3.37 -30.06 -15.20
C THR A 143 -2.17 -29.11 -15.11
N GLN A 144 -2.42 -27.82 -14.86
CA GLN A 144 -1.39 -26.79 -14.73
C GLN A 144 -1.70 -25.84 -13.56
N ALA A 145 -0.64 -25.44 -12.84
CA ALA A 145 -0.69 -24.42 -11.81
C ALA A 145 0.68 -23.71 -11.69
N PRO A 146 0.73 -22.46 -11.17
CA PRO A 146 1.98 -21.71 -11.02
C PRO A 146 3.02 -22.36 -10.12
N ASN A 147 2.58 -23.00 -9.04
CA ASN A 147 3.43 -23.70 -8.08
C ASN A 147 2.61 -24.73 -7.29
N SER A 148 3.30 -25.59 -6.55
CA SER A 148 2.69 -26.67 -5.77
C SER A 148 1.77 -26.18 -4.65
N GLN A 149 2.15 -25.10 -3.96
CA GLN A 149 1.35 -24.52 -2.88
C GLN A 149 0.00 -24.01 -3.38
N LEU A 150 0.02 -23.23 -4.46
CA LEU A 150 -1.19 -22.68 -5.08
C LEU A 150 -2.06 -23.77 -5.71
N ASN A 151 -1.46 -24.81 -6.30
CA ASN A 151 -2.20 -25.99 -6.74
C ASN A 151 -2.98 -26.62 -5.58
N SER A 152 -2.31 -26.87 -4.45
CA SER A 152 -2.94 -27.49 -3.27
C SER A 152 -4.07 -26.62 -2.69
N ALA A 153 -3.88 -25.31 -2.64
CA ALA A 153 -4.87 -24.35 -2.16
C ALA A 153 -6.10 -24.30 -3.09
N PHE A 154 -5.87 -24.14 -4.40
CA PHE A 154 -6.92 -24.11 -5.41
C PHE A 154 -7.73 -25.41 -5.42
N SER A 155 -7.05 -26.56 -5.48
CA SER A 155 -7.70 -27.87 -5.47
C SER A 155 -8.57 -28.07 -4.23
N THR A 156 -8.06 -27.70 -3.05
CA THR A 156 -8.80 -27.84 -1.79
C THR A 156 -10.02 -26.91 -1.75
N ALA A 157 -9.85 -25.65 -2.15
CA ALA A 157 -10.92 -24.67 -2.20
C ALA A 157 -12.02 -25.06 -3.19
N MET A 158 -11.64 -25.49 -4.40
CA MET A 158 -12.57 -25.93 -5.45
C MET A 158 -13.43 -27.11 -4.99
N HIS A 159 -12.81 -28.18 -4.48
CA HIS A 159 -13.57 -29.35 -4.02
C HIS A 159 -14.50 -29.02 -2.86
N LYS A 160 -14.07 -28.16 -1.94
CA LYS A 160 -14.90 -27.72 -0.82
C LYS A 160 -16.10 -26.90 -1.33
N ARG A 161 -15.85 -25.85 -2.11
CA ARG A 161 -16.91 -24.95 -2.58
C ARG A 161 -17.85 -25.58 -3.58
N MET A 162 -17.37 -26.47 -4.44
CA MET A 162 -18.22 -27.22 -5.37
C MET A 162 -19.33 -27.96 -4.61
N ARG A 163 -18.98 -28.64 -3.50
CA ARG A 163 -19.94 -29.37 -2.67
C ARG A 163 -20.85 -28.47 -1.83
N GLU A 164 -20.37 -27.29 -1.44
CA GLU A 164 -21.13 -26.34 -0.63
C GLU A 164 -22.11 -25.50 -1.48
N ALA A 165 -21.74 -25.17 -2.72
CA ALA A 165 -22.45 -24.20 -3.55
C ALA A 165 -23.26 -24.83 -4.69
N LEU A 166 -22.87 -26.00 -5.22
CA LEU A 166 -23.55 -26.61 -6.37
C LEU A 166 -24.53 -27.71 -5.92
N PRO A 167 -25.83 -27.62 -6.27
CA PRO A 167 -26.79 -28.67 -5.98
C PRO A 167 -26.69 -29.84 -6.96
N LEU A 168 -26.99 -31.06 -6.49
CA LEU A 168 -27.12 -32.25 -7.34
C LEU A 168 -28.45 -32.24 -8.11
N GLY A 169 -28.48 -32.98 -9.23
CA GLY A 169 -29.67 -33.17 -10.08
C GLY A 169 -29.88 -32.11 -11.15
N ILE A 170 -28.97 -31.13 -11.28
CA ILE A 170 -29.03 -30.04 -12.27
C ILE A 170 -27.69 -29.97 -13.02
N PRO A 171 -27.70 -29.73 -14.35
CA PRO A 171 -26.49 -29.36 -15.10
C PRO A 171 -25.78 -28.16 -14.46
N MET A 172 -24.52 -28.34 -14.06
CA MET A 172 -23.80 -27.40 -13.20
C MET A 172 -22.48 -26.90 -13.79
N CYS A 173 -22.14 -27.26 -15.03
CA CYS A 173 -20.85 -26.86 -15.61
C CYS A 173 -20.70 -25.33 -15.71
N LEU A 174 -21.76 -24.61 -16.05
CA LEU A 174 -21.72 -23.14 -16.12
C LEU A 174 -21.44 -22.52 -14.74
N MET A 175 -22.09 -23.04 -13.70
CA MET A 175 -21.86 -22.60 -12.32
C MET A 175 -20.47 -22.97 -11.83
N LEU A 176 -19.95 -24.12 -12.25
CA LEU A 176 -18.60 -24.58 -11.93
C LEU A 176 -17.53 -23.67 -12.55
N VAL A 177 -17.68 -23.25 -13.81
CA VAL A 177 -16.76 -22.31 -14.47
C VAL A 177 -16.71 -20.98 -13.71
N ALA A 178 -17.87 -20.41 -13.38
CA ALA A 178 -17.95 -19.17 -12.59
C ALA A 178 -17.30 -19.33 -11.21
N LEU A 179 -17.54 -20.47 -10.54
CA LEU A 179 -16.92 -20.78 -9.26
C LEU A 179 -15.39 -20.88 -9.38
N ALA A 180 -14.88 -21.53 -10.42
CA ALA A 180 -13.46 -21.70 -10.65
C ALA A 180 -12.75 -20.35 -10.88
N GLN A 181 -13.36 -19.46 -11.66
CA GLN A 181 -12.85 -18.10 -11.86
C GLN A 181 -12.79 -17.34 -10.53
N GLN A 182 -13.87 -17.37 -9.73
CA GLN A 182 -13.92 -16.69 -8.43
C GLN A 182 -12.85 -17.20 -7.46
N VAL A 183 -12.63 -18.52 -7.38
CA VAL A 183 -11.62 -19.09 -6.46
C VAL A 183 -10.20 -18.68 -6.87
N VAL A 184 -9.91 -18.59 -8.17
CA VAL A 184 -8.60 -18.09 -8.63
C VAL A 184 -8.42 -16.63 -8.29
N GLU A 185 -9.43 -15.80 -8.49
CA GLU A 185 -9.39 -14.37 -8.17
C GLU A 185 -9.09 -14.13 -6.68
N GLU A 186 -9.77 -14.84 -5.78
CA GLU A 186 -9.53 -14.73 -4.33
C GLU A 186 -8.09 -15.15 -3.93
N ILE A 187 -7.55 -16.19 -4.57
CA ILE A 187 -6.18 -16.62 -4.34
C ILE A 187 -5.18 -15.56 -4.83
N GLN A 188 -5.47 -14.90 -5.96
CA GLN A 188 -4.64 -13.83 -6.47
C GLN A 188 -4.67 -12.61 -5.54
N GLU A 189 -5.84 -12.21 -5.05
CA GLU A 189 -6.00 -11.10 -4.12
C GLU A 189 -5.24 -11.35 -2.82
N GLN A 190 -5.38 -12.54 -2.23
CA GLN A 190 -4.66 -12.89 -1.01
C GLN A 190 -3.14 -12.82 -1.22
N LYS A 191 -2.64 -13.35 -2.34
CA LYS A 191 -1.21 -13.30 -2.64
C LYS A 191 -0.71 -11.88 -2.89
N ALA A 192 -1.51 -11.04 -3.54
CA ALA A 192 -1.19 -9.64 -3.75
C ALA A 192 -1.11 -8.88 -2.40
N PHE A 193 -2.03 -9.18 -1.49
CA PHE A 193 -2.03 -8.66 -0.13
C PHE A 193 -0.77 -9.07 0.64
N ASP A 194 -0.43 -10.36 0.66
CA ASP A 194 0.76 -10.86 1.37
C ASP A 194 2.06 -10.22 0.84
N VAL A 195 2.16 -10.01 -0.48
CA VAL A 195 3.32 -9.34 -1.08
C VAL A 195 3.39 -7.87 -0.69
N ALA A 196 2.26 -7.17 -0.68
CA ALA A 196 2.21 -5.75 -0.29
C ALA A 196 2.59 -5.56 1.19
N GLU A 197 2.09 -6.42 2.09
CA GLU A 197 2.41 -6.38 3.51
C GLU A 197 3.92 -6.61 3.76
N LEU A 198 4.53 -7.56 3.06
CA LEU A 198 5.97 -7.81 3.15
C LEU A 198 6.80 -6.63 2.64
N GLN A 199 6.36 -5.97 1.56
CA GLN A 199 7.04 -4.79 1.02
C GLN A 199 7.00 -3.62 2.01
N GLU A 200 5.85 -3.35 2.62
CA GLU A 200 5.70 -2.30 3.63
C GLU A 200 6.61 -2.55 4.85
N GLN A 201 6.70 -3.79 5.31
CA GLN A 201 7.60 -4.16 6.42
C GLN A 201 9.07 -3.97 6.05
N GLN A 202 9.48 -4.33 4.84
CA GLN A 202 10.84 -4.16 4.36
C GLN A 202 11.22 -2.68 4.20
N GLU A 203 10.30 -1.85 3.72
CA GLU A 203 10.52 -0.41 3.57
C GLU A 203 10.70 0.27 4.93
N ALA A 204 9.87 -0.08 5.93
CA ALA A 204 10.01 0.43 7.29
C ALA A 204 11.33 0.00 7.97
N GLU A 205 11.77 -1.25 7.75
CA GLU A 205 13.05 -1.75 8.24
C GLU A 205 14.22 -1.00 7.61
N TRP A 206 14.16 -0.76 6.28
CA TRP A 206 15.17 0.00 5.55
C TRP A 206 15.29 1.45 6.05
N GLU A 207 14.17 2.15 6.23
CA GLU A 207 14.15 3.52 6.77
C GLU A 207 14.79 3.59 8.16
N THR A 208 14.53 2.58 9.01
CA THR A 208 15.10 2.49 10.35
C THR A 208 16.63 2.32 10.30
N LEU A 209 17.12 1.42 9.44
CA LEU A 209 18.54 1.17 9.25
C LEU A 209 19.27 2.40 8.68
N GLU A 210 18.66 3.11 7.73
CA GLU A 210 19.21 4.36 7.20
C GLU A 210 19.36 5.42 8.30
N HIS A 211 18.36 5.55 9.18
CA HIS A 211 18.42 6.46 10.32
C HIS A 211 19.53 6.07 11.31
N GLU A 212 19.66 4.78 11.65
CA GLU A 212 20.73 4.29 12.52
C GLU A 212 22.11 4.52 11.92
N LEU A 213 22.28 4.24 10.63
CA LEU A 213 23.54 4.49 9.92
C LEU A 213 23.90 5.98 9.95
N HIS A 214 22.92 6.86 9.72
CA HIS A 214 23.13 8.31 9.77
C HIS A 214 23.54 8.77 11.18
N GLU A 215 22.94 8.21 12.24
CA GLU A 215 23.31 8.50 13.62
C GLU A 215 24.72 8.00 13.98
N LEU A 216 25.12 6.82 13.50
CA LEU A 216 26.46 6.26 13.68
C LEU A 216 27.52 7.03 12.87
N GLN A 217 27.13 7.55 11.71
CA GLN A 217 27.99 8.36 10.85
C GLN A 217 28.01 9.84 11.24
N ARG A 218 27.36 10.27 12.33
CA ARG A 218 27.51 11.64 12.84
C ARG A 218 28.97 11.97 13.07
N LYS A 219 29.54 12.64 12.08
CA LYS A 219 30.90 13.17 12.08
C LYS A 219 30.95 14.24 13.15
N GLU A 220 31.95 14.19 14.01
CA GLU A 220 32.17 15.24 15.01
C GLU A 220 32.31 16.59 14.30
N VAL A 221 31.36 17.49 14.55
CA VAL A 221 31.28 18.77 13.85
C VAL A 221 32.44 19.64 14.29
N SER A 222 33.40 19.84 13.39
CA SER A 222 34.56 20.70 13.64
C SER A 222 34.16 22.15 13.43
N VAL A 223 34.01 22.90 14.54
CA VAL A 223 33.64 24.33 14.52
C VAL A 223 34.73 25.16 15.17
N TRP A 224 35.23 26.17 14.45
CA TRP A 224 36.11 27.20 15.00
C TRP A 224 35.33 28.48 15.28
N SER A 225 35.77 29.25 16.27
CA SER A 225 35.08 30.49 16.67
C SER A 225 36.05 31.68 16.68
N SER A 226 35.56 32.84 16.27
CA SER A 226 36.34 34.08 16.25
C SER A 226 36.54 34.63 17.66
N ALA A 227 37.53 35.51 17.81
CA ALA A 227 37.54 36.41 18.97
C ALA A 227 36.22 37.22 19.01
N PRO A 228 35.61 37.42 20.18
CA PRO A 228 34.37 38.17 20.29
C PRO A 228 34.60 39.66 20.07
N ILE A 229 33.71 40.30 19.32
CA ILE A 229 33.59 41.77 19.29
C ILE A 229 32.47 42.18 20.23
N THR A 230 32.75 43.15 21.11
CA THR A 230 31.78 43.69 22.07
C THR A 230 31.59 45.19 21.88
N ASP A 231 30.35 45.64 21.74
CA ASP A 231 29.97 47.06 21.67
C ASP A 231 28.66 47.26 22.44
N ARG A 232 28.64 48.23 23.37
CA ARG A 232 27.45 48.57 24.17
C ARG A 232 26.76 47.33 24.77
N LYS A 233 27.58 46.46 25.38
CA LYS A 233 27.22 45.14 25.97
C LYS A 233 26.68 44.10 24.97
N SER A 234 26.49 44.46 23.70
CA SER A 234 26.19 43.46 22.67
C SER A 234 27.47 42.73 22.29
N LYS A 235 27.36 41.42 22.09
CA LYS A 235 28.48 40.54 21.74
C LYS A 235 28.22 39.91 20.38
N PHE A 236 29.27 39.79 19.59
CA PHE A 236 29.26 39.19 18.26
C PHE A 236 30.39 38.15 18.20
N VAL A 237 30.06 36.94 17.76
CA VAL A 237 31.04 35.86 17.53
C VAL A 237 30.69 35.22 16.19
N ALA A 238 31.70 35.02 15.34
CA ALA A 238 31.55 34.20 14.15
C ALA A 238 32.04 32.78 14.44
N HIS A 239 31.37 31.80 13.85
CA HIS A 239 31.66 30.38 13.88
C HIS A 239 31.88 29.92 12.45
N LEU A 240 32.89 29.08 12.21
CA LEU A 240 33.26 28.59 10.89
C LEU A 240 33.36 27.07 10.94
N ALA A 241 32.79 26.39 9.94
CA ALA A 241 32.91 24.94 9.79
C ALA A 241 33.09 24.57 8.31
N PRO A 242 33.82 23.48 8.00
CA PRO A 242 33.99 23.00 6.65
C PRO A 242 32.74 22.19 6.25
N VAL A 243 32.30 22.36 5.01
CA VAL A 243 31.09 21.69 4.48
C VAL A 243 31.33 21.24 3.05
N GLU A 244 30.88 20.02 2.74
CA GLU A 244 30.97 19.41 1.41
C GLU A 244 29.56 19.18 0.82
N CYS A 245 28.52 19.19 1.67
CA CYS A 245 27.13 19.03 1.26
C CYS A 245 26.15 19.81 2.16
N LEU A 246 24.89 19.90 1.73
CA LEU A 246 23.83 20.55 2.51
C LEU A 246 23.55 19.86 3.85
N ALA A 247 23.82 18.55 3.96
CA ALA A 247 23.67 17.83 5.23
C ALA A 247 24.66 18.34 6.29
N ASP A 248 25.91 18.63 5.89
CA ASP A 248 26.92 19.20 6.79
C ASP A 248 26.48 20.57 7.32
N VAL A 249 25.94 21.43 6.45
CA VAL A 249 25.39 22.73 6.86
C VAL A 249 24.32 22.55 7.93
N ARG A 250 23.34 21.67 7.70
CA ARG A 250 22.25 21.39 8.66
C ARG A 250 22.78 20.85 9.99
N GLU A 251 23.78 19.97 9.94
CA GLU A 251 24.47 19.43 11.11
C GLU A 251 25.16 20.52 11.93
N VAL A 252 25.90 21.42 11.28
CA VAL A 252 26.55 22.59 11.94
C VAL A 252 25.51 23.48 12.61
N MET A 253 24.39 23.78 11.93
CA MET A 253 23.32 24.60 12.50
C MET A 253 22.70 23.94 13.74
N ARG A 254 22.43 22.62 13.68
CA ARG A 254 21.89 21.87 14.81
C ARG A 254 22.86 21.84 15.98
N HIS A 255 24.14 21.60 15.70
CA HIS A 255 25.19 21.63 16.72
C HIS A 255 25.26 22.98 17.42
N LEU A 256 25.35 24.09 16.66
CA LEU A 256 25.40 25.44 17.24
C LEU A 256 24.15 25.78 18.05
N ARG A 257 22.95 25.39 17.58
CA ARG A 257 21.69 25.59 18.30
C ARG A 257 21.57 24.73 19.57
N SER A 258 22.28 23.60 19.65
CA SER A 258 22.33 22.80 20.88
C SER A 258 23.13 23.47 22.01
N ILE A 259 24.03 24.42 21.67
CA ILE A 259 24.83 25.14 22.65
C ILE A 259 23.95 26.18 23.36
N LYS A 260 23.75 25.98 24.66
CA LYS A 260 22.84 26.81 25.50
C LYS A 260 23.06 28.31 25.36
N SER A 261 24.31 28.78 25.32
CA SER A 261 24.56 30.23 25.20
C SER A 261 24.16 30.79 23.83
N ILE A 262 24.31 30.01 22.76
CA ILE A 262 23.94 30.42 21.39
C ILE A 262 22.42 30.39 21.26
N ALA A 263 21.77 29.35 21.78
CA ALA A 263 20.31 29.19 21.73
C ALA A 263 19.54 30.36 22.35
N ILE A 264 20.09 30.99 23.40
CA ILE A 264 19.48 32.15 24.09
C ILE A 264 19.89 33.51 23.49
N ALA A 265 20.70 33.53 22.43
CA ALA A 265 21.13 34.77 21.79
C ALA A 265 19.93 35.48 21.10
N ALA A 266 20.09 36.78 20.83
CA ALA A 266 19.04 37.54 20.15
C ALA A 266 18.91 37.12 18.68
N HIS A 267 20.04 36.81 18.05
CA HIS A 267 20.11 36.17 16.73
C HIS A 267 21.12 35.03 16.85
N PRO A 268 20.67 33.81 17.16
CA PRO A 268 21.52 32.63 17.34
C PRO A 268 22.37 32.31 16.12
N THR A 269 21.79 32.43 14.92
CA THR A 269 22.27 31.75 13.73
C THR A 269 22.08 32.58 12.46
N ILE A 270 22.77 33.70 12.34
CA ILE A 270 22.88 34.43 11.06
C ILE A 270 23.94 33.72 10.23
N TRP A 271 23.64 33.19 9.05
CA TRP A 271 24.62 32.36 8.33
C TRP A 271 24.68 32.58 6.83
N ALA A 272 25.81 32.22 6.26
CA ALA A 272 26.03 32.09 4.83
C ALA A 272 26.98 30.91 4.58
N TYR A 273 26.77 30.15 3.51
CA TYR A 273 27.71 29.12 3.08
C TYR A 273 28.00 29.25 1.59
N ARG A 274 29.14 28.67 1.21
CA ARG A 274 29.53 28.50 -0.18
C ARG A 274 30.41 27.24 -0.26
N PHE A 275 29.99 26.25 -1.05
CA PHE A 275 30.78 25.05 -1.34
C PHE A 275 30.49 24.51 -2.73
N THR A 276 31.50 23.88 -3.34
CA THR A 276 31.35 23.11 -4.57
C THR A 276 31.23 21.63 -4.22
N ASP A 277 30.19 20.96 -4.72
CA ASP A 277 30.00 19.52 -4.49
C ASP A 277 30.93 18.65 -5.35
N ALA A 278 30.85 17.32 -5.17
CA ALA A 278 31.65 16.36 -5.92
C ALA A 278 31.37 16.38 -7.44
N ASP A 279 30.18 16.83 -7.85
CA ASP A 279 29.76 16.97 -9.24
C ASP A 279 30.22 18.30 -9.88
N GLY A 280 30.87 19.17 -9.09
CA GLY A 280 31.36 20.48 -9.53
C GLY A 280 30.30 21.58 -9.53
N VAL A 281 29.14 21.35 -8.90
CA VAL A 281 28.06 22.33 -8.77
C VAL A 281 28.32 23.21 -7.55
N LEU A 282 28.27 24.52 -7.77
CA LEU A 282 28.40 25.52 -6.71
C LEU A 282 27.07 25.68 -5.97
N HIS A 283 27.06 25.39 -4.67
CA HIS A 283 25.95 25.64 -3.76
C HIS A 283 26.28 26.83 -2.88
N GLN A 284 25.37 27.81 -2.82
CA GLN A 284 25.50 28.99 -1.96
C GLN A 284 24.12 29.47 -1.53
N ASP A 285 23.98 29.82 -0.24
CA ASP A 285 22.75 30.36 0.33
C ASP A 285 23.05 31.12 1.62
N CYS A 286 22.09 31.91 2.12
CA CYS A 286 22.24 32.69 3.35
C CYS A 286 20.90 32.97 4.05
N GLU A 287 20.93 33.08 5.38
CA GLU A 287 19.75 33.34 6.22
C GLU A 287 20.09 34.35 7.33
N ASP A 288 19.21 35.33 7.51
CA ASP A 288 19.42 36.49 8.39
C ASP A 288 18.99 36.24 9.84
N ASP A 289 18.17 35.24 10.12
CA ASP A 289 17.66 34.95 11.48
C ASP A 289 17.05 36.19 12.16
N GLY A 290 16.29 36.97 11.39
CA GLY A 290 15.66 38.22 11.82
C GLY A 290 16.57 39.45 11.84
N GLU A 291 17.87 39.33 11.53
CA GLU A 291 18.81 40.44 11.38
C GLU A 291 18.93 40.86 9.90
N SER A 292 17.85 41.41 9.34
CA SER A 292 17.72 41.65 7.89
C SER A 292 18.92 42.38 7.25
N GLY A 293 19.49 41.77 6.21
CA GLY A 293 20.58 42.29 5.38
C GLY A 293 22.00 42.03 5.91
N ALA A 294 22.15 41.18 6.93
CA ALA A 294 23.45 40.80 7.49
C ALA A 294 24.07 39.61 6.73
N SER A 295 23.29 38.55 6.50
CA SER A 295 23.67 37.31 5.86
C SER A 295 24.08 37.53 4.40
N VAL A 296 23.39 38.42 3.68
CA VAL A 296 23.75 38.81 2.30
C VAL A 296 25.15 39.46 2.25
N LYS A 297 25.51 40.27 3.26
CA LYS A 297 26.86 40.83 3.37
C LYS A 297 27.90 39.76 3.67
N MET A 298 27.54 38.76 4.47
CA MET A 298 28.41 37.62 4.77
C MET A 298 28.64 36.76 3.52
N ALA A 299 27.60 36.45 2.76
CA ALA A 299 27.69 35.73 1.49
C ALA A 299 28.57 36.49 0.48
N PHE A 300 28.37 37.80 0.35
CA PHE A 300 29.22 38.65 -0.47
C PHE A 300 30.69 38.62 -0.01
N LEU A 301 30.96 38.58 1.29
CA LEU A 301 32.34 38.46 1.80
C LEU A 301 32.98 37.11 1.41
N LEU A 302 32.23 36.00 1.48
CA LEU A 302 32.71 34.69 1.04
C LEU A 302 33.08 34.72 -0.45
N GLU A 303 32.22 35.30 -1.28
CA GLU A 303 32.45 35.43 -2.72
C GLU A 303 33.68 36.31 -3.03
N GLN A 304 33.76 37.50 -2.42
CA GLN A 304 34.88 38.43 -2.63
C GLN A 304 36.23 37.87 -2.16
N MET A 305 36.22 37.09 -1.08
CA MET A 305 37.42 36.43 -0.56
C MET A 305 37.69 35.08 -1.25
N GLN A 306 36.86 34.67 -2.22
CA GLN A 306 36.95 33.39 -2.93
C GLN A 306 37.01 32.18 -1.99
N VAL A 307 36.30 32.25 -0.87
CA VAL A 307 36.22 31.14 0.10
C VAL A 307 35.17 30.14 -0.38
N ASP A 308 35.57 28.89 -0.49
CA ASP A 308 34.72 27.76 -0.90
C ASP A 308 34.92 26.58 0.05
N GLY A 309 33.87 25.79 0.29
CA GLY A 309 33.90 24.63 1.18
C GLY A 309 33.61 24.96 2.65
N TYR A 310 33.00 26.10 2.94
CA TYR A 310 32.77 26.56 4.32
C TYR A 310 31.38 27.16 4.54
N VAL A 311 30.87 26.98 5.76
CA VAL A 311 29.76 27.75 6.32
C VAL A 311 30.28 28.67 7.42
N VAL A 312 29.82 29.92 7.40
CA VAL A 312 30.06 30.89 8.47
C VAL A 312 28.75 31.27 9.14
N VAL A 313 28.72 31.21 10.46
CA VAL A 313 27.55 31.49 11.30
C VAL A 313 27.92 32.55 12.32
N VAL A 314 27.21 33.66 12.36
CA VAL A 314 27.39 34.73 13.35
C VAL A 314 26.28 34.67 14.38
N THR A 315 26.68 34.62 15.64
CA THR A 315 25.78 34.73 16.78
C THR A 315 25.86 36.13 17.38
N ARG A 316 24.69 36.75 17.60
CA ARG A 316 24.56 38.08 18.22
C ARG A 316 23.79 38.01 19.54
N TRP A 317 24.44 38.41 20.63
CA TRP A 317 23.79 38.65 21.92
C TRP A 317 23.46 40.13 22.08
N PHE A 318 22.20 40.44 22.42
CA PHE A 318 21.75 41.82 22.63
C PHE A 318 22.15 42.33 24.02
N GLY A 319 22.79 43.51 24.06
CA GLY A 319 23.29 44.15 25.27
C GLY A 319 22.32 45.09 25.98
N GLY A 320 21.07 45.23 25.50
CA GLY A 320 20.10 46.18 26.04
C GLY A 320 20.11 47.57 25.39
N ILE A 321 21.04 47.86 24.47
CA ILE A 321 21.17 49.15 23.78
C ILE A 321 21.12 48.91 22.27
N LEU A 322 20.30 49.65 21.55
CA LEU A 322 20.20 49.56 20.10
C LEU A 322 21.48 50.09 19.43
N LEU A 323 22.12 49.26 18.61
CA LEU A 323 23.36 49.63 17.91
C LEU A 323 23.11 50.36 16.58
N GLY A 324 21.90 50.31 16.04
CA GLY A 324 21.62 50.85 14.71
C GLY A 324 22.53 50.19 13.65
N PRO A 325 23.07 50.94 12.68
CA PRO A 325 23.90 50.39 11.61
C PRO A 325 25.21 49.73 12.06
N ASP A 326 25.72 50.05 13.26
CA ASP A 326 27.02 49.55 13.72
C ASP A 326 27.04 48.03 13.92
N ARG A 327 25.90 47.42 14.24
CA ARG A 327 25.80 45.96 14.39
C ARG A 327 26.19 45.23 13.10
N PHE A 328 25.81 45.77 11.93
CA PHE A 328 26.17 45.16 10.65
C PHE A 328 27.67 45.28 10.36
N LYS A 329 28.32 46.36 10.82
CA LYS A 329 29.78 46.50 10.75
C LYS A 329 30.44 45.43 11.61
N HIS A 330 29.95 45.21 12.83
CA HIS A 330 30.47 44.17 13.72
C HIS A 330 30.29 42.77 13.16
N ILE A 331 29.10 42.44 12.63
CA ILE A 331 28.82 41.15 11.95
C ILE A 331 29.80 40.93 10.79
N SER A 332 29.97 41.94 9.93
CA SER A 332 30.90 41.87 8.80
C SER A 332 32.36 41.71 9.26
N ASN A 333 32.74 42.36 10.36
CA ASN A 333 34.09 42.31 10.90
C ASN A 333 34.40 40.96 11.56
N VAL A 334 33.49 40.41 12.39
CA VAL A 334 33.71 39.06 12.96
C VAL A 334 33.78 38.00 11.87
N THR A 335 32.93 38.12 10.84
CA THR A 335 32.95 37.23 9.66
C THR A 335 34.30 37.32 8.95
N ARG A 336 34.76 38.52 8.60
CA ARG A 336 36.07 38.69 7.95
C ARG A 336 37.20 38.14 8.81
N ASN A 337 37.18 38.41 10.11
CA ASN A 337 38.24 37.98 11.03
C ASN A 337 38.39 36.46 11.07
N ILE A 338 37.29 35.69 11.07
CA ILE A 338 37.37 34.23 11.06
C ILE A 338 37.74 33.66 9.68
N LEU A 339 37.33 34.30 8.59
CA LEU A 339 37.74 33.86 7.25
C LEU A 339 39.25 33.98 7.05
N LEU A 340 39.89 34.97 7.69
CA LEU A 340 41.35 35.12 7.64
C LEU A 340 42.11 34.01 8.36
N THR A 341 41.47 33.23 9.25
CA THR A 341 42.11 32.10 9.96
C THR A 341 42.01 30.77 9.21
N ILE A 342 41.35 30.73 8.05
CA ILE A 342 41.20 29.50 7.24
C ILE A 342 42.55 28.81 6.94
N PRO A 343 43.63 29.51 6.54
CA PRO A 343 44.91 28.85 6.26
C PRO A 343 45.47 28.09 7.47
N ASP A 344 45.30 28.63 8.68
CA ASP A 344 45.74 27.99 9.93
C ASP A 344 44.87 26.76 10.22
N ILE A 345 43.55 26.88 10.04
CA ILE A 345 42.58 25.78 10.20
C ILE A 345 42.90 24.62 9.23
N GLU A 346 43.17 24.92 7.96
CA GLU A 346 43.55 23.89 6.99
C GLU A 346 44.86 23.19 7.37
N ALA A 347 45.82 23.93 7.94
CA ALA A 347 47.07 23.36 8.43
C ALA A 347 46.86 22.42 9.63
N GLU A 348 45.96 22.76 10.55
CA GLU A 348 45.55 21.90 11.68
C GLU A 348 44.87 20.62 11.17
N LEU A 349 43.93 20.74 10.24
CA LEU A 349 43.21 19.60 9.65
C LEU A 349 44.16 18.62 8.92
N LYS A 350 45.19 19.14 8.24
CA LYS A 350 46.22 18.30 7.57
C LYS A 350 47.10 17.56 8.58
N LYS A 351 47.45 18.18 9.71
CA LYS A 351 48.26 17.53 10.78
C LYS A 351 47.50 16.40 11.48
N GLY A 352 46.20 16.56 11.71
CA GLY A 352 45.35 15.53 12.33
C GLY A 352 45.27 14.24 11.52
N LYS A 353 45.27 14.32 10.18
CA LYS A 353 45.23 13.14 9.28
C LYS A 353 46.58 12.39 9.17
N GLY A 354 47.70 13.02 9.53
CA GLY A 354 49.05 12.44 9.41
C GLY A 354 49.57 11.68 10.64
N GLY A 355 48.90 11.78 11.80
CA GLY A 355 49.34 11.18 13.06
C GLY A 355 48.95 9.71 13.27
N GLY A 356 48.05 9.17 12.43
CA GLY A 356 47.57 7.79 12.48
C GLY A 356 48.44 6.79 11.71
N LYS A 357 49.75 6.80 11.95
CA LYS A 357 50.66 5.72 11.53
C LYS A 357 51.86 5.69 12.47
N ARG A 358 51.73 4.97 13.58
CA ARG A 358 52.86 4.31 14.20
C ARG A 358 52.44 3.12 15.03
#